data_AF-A0A524JI31-F1
#
_entry.id   AF-A0A524JI31-F1
#
_cell.length_a   1.000
_cell.length_b   1.000
_cell.length_c   1.000
_cell.angle_alpha   90.00
_cell.angle_beta   90.00
_cell.angle_gamma   90.00
#
_symmetry.space_group_name_H-M   'P 1'
#
loop_
_entity.id
_entity.type
_entity.pdbx_description
1 polymer ?
#
loop_
_entity_poly.entity_id
_entity_poly.type
_entity_poly.pdbx_seq_one_letter_code
_entity_poly.pdbx_strand_id
1 'polypeptide(L)'
;MITTKKAVGIAVPLIIISSLFVSTAFFASAKQVDPLAAIWDAIYDLQTQINNIQLIPGPAGPQGPIGGLGPMGPQGPAGAQGPQGIQGELGQTIGGNILNYTNIGTASGEMGSVSITAPTDGKVHITLTGYVYISFNSAVWFGIGTSATSYDLDYTLVTSPTSSSVGTVFYYSVTSQAVVDVDAGTTNTFYAYTSGSGNGYYLYNVKMSAVFYPN
;
A
#
# COMPACT_ATOMS: atom_id res chain seq x y z
N MET A 1 92.20 -36.72 -45.02
CA MET A 1 91.61 -35.55 -44.32
C MET A 1 90.47 -36.03 -43.44
N ILE A 2 90.29 -35.39 -42.28
CA ILE A 2 89.03 -35.14 -41.53
C ILE A 2 87.85 -36.15 -41.69
N THR A 3 87.51 -36.81 -40.58
CA THR A 3 86.17 -37.10 -39.99
C THR A 3 84.94 -37.16 -40.95
N THR A 4 83.99 -38.12 -40.87
CA THR A 4 83.02 -38.33 -39.74
C THR A 4 82.07 -39.53 -39.98
N LYS A 5 81.34 -39.96 -38.91
CA LYS A 5 80.11 -40.81 -38.84
C LYS A 5 80.27 -42.35 -38.78
N LYS A 6 79.25 -43.02 -38.20
CA LYS A 6 79.21 -44.42 -37.74
C LYS A 6 78.36 -45.35 -38.66
N ALA A 7 78.68 -46.65 -38.65
CA ALA A 7 77.86 -47.81 -39.06
C ALA A 7 78.29 -49.01 -38.16
N VAL A 8 77.45 -49.85 -37.52
CA VAL A 8 76.39 -50.82 -37.93
C VAL A 8 76.93 -52.26 -38.19
N GLY A 9 76.30 -53.28 -37.56
CA GLY A 9 76.57 -54.74 -37.69
C GLY A 9 76.22 -55.53 -36.40
N ILE A 10 75.07 -56.24 -36.28
CA ILE A 10 74.71 -57.64 -36.69
C ILE A 10 75.09 -58.74 -35.66
N ALA A 11 74.13 -59.64 -35.32
CA ALA A 11 74.29 -60.82 -34.42
C ALA A 11 73.19 -61.91 -34.67
N VAL A 12 73.46 -63.21 -34.39
CA VAL A 12 72.66 -64.45 -34.73
C VAL A 12 73.07 -65.62 -33.77
N PRO A 13 72.30 -66.70 -33.34
CA PRO A 13 70.94 -67.27 -33.67
C PRO A 13 69.96 -67.33 -32.41
N LEU A 14 69.09 -68.31 -31.98
CA LEU A 14 68.74 -69.75 -32.27
C LEU A 14 67.27 -70.19 -31.87
N ILE A 15 67.00 -71.41 -31.32
CA ILE A 15 65.72 -72.21 -31.41
C ILE A 15 65.34 -73.01 -30.10
N ILE A 16 64.08 -73.48 -29.91
CA ILE A 16 63.52 -74.22 -28.71
C ILE A 16 62.35 -75.23 -29.01
N ILE A 17 62.00 -76.19 -28.11
CA ILE A 17 60.84 -77.16 -28.23
C ILE A 17 60.36 -77.82 -26.88
N SER A 18 59.20 -78.52 -26.78
CA SER A 18 58.60 -79.12 -25.52
C SER A 18 57.35 -80.09 -25.69
N SER A 19 56.69 -80.55 -24.59
CA SER A 19 55.36 -81.28 -24.39
C SER A 19 55.30 -82.85 -24.47
N LEU A 20 54.28 -83.68 -24.04
CA LEU A 20 52.87 -83.57 -23.50
C LEU A 20 52.39 -84.89 -22.73
N PHE A 21 51.13 -85.03 -22.21
CA PHE A 21 50.53 -86.20 -21.46
C PHE A 21 48.96 -86.33 -21.55
N VAL A 22 48.31 -87.54 -21.56
CA VAL A 22 46.82 -87.84 -21.44
C VAL A 22 46.50 -89.27 -20.85
N SER A 23 45.23 -89.68 -20.54
CA SER A 23 44.83 -90.91 -19.77
C SER A 23 43.41 -91.56 -20.03
N THR A 24 43.14 -92.80 -19.55
CA THR A 24 41.82 -93.56 -19.35
C THR A 24 41.13 -94.27 -20.58
N ALA A 25 40.09 -95.17 -20.56
CA ALA A 25 39.18 -95.76 -19.52
C ALA A 25 38.33 -97.07 -19.92
N PHE A 26 37.93 -97.92 -18.94
CA PHE A 26 36.56 -98.54 -18.70
C PHE A 26 35.91 -99.77 -19.48
N PHE A 27 34.85 -100.39 -18.88
CA PHE A 27 33.62 -101.12 -19.42
C PHE A 27 33.21 -102.56 -18.96
N ALA A 28 31.87 -102.83 -19.00
CA ALA A 28 31.15 -104.03 -18.51
C ALA A 28 29.70 -104.19 -19.12
N SER A 29 28.93 -105.23 -18.71
CA SER A 29 27.49 -105.48 -19.05
C SER A 29 26.87 -106.47 -18.02
N ALA A 30 25.57 -106.88 -17.96
CA ALA A 30 24.35 -106.71 -18.79
C ALA A 30 23.06 -106.69 -17.90
N LYS A 31 21.82 -106.89 -18.42
CA LYS A 31 20.55 -106.71 -17.64
C LYS A 31 19.30 -107.49 -18.13
N GLN A 32 18.45 -107.97 -17.21
CA GLN A 32 17.04 -108.40 -17.41
C GLN A 32 16.09 -107.41 -16.71
N VAL A 33 14.84 -107.27 -17.16
CA VAL A 33 13.85 -106.32 -16.62
C VAL A 33 12.68 -107.06 -15.95
N ASP A 34 12.30 -106.63 -14.76
CA ASP A 34 11.21 -107.19 -13.94
C ASP A 34 9.89 -106.42 -14.19
N PRO A 35 8.76 -107.09 -14.50
CA PRO A 35 7.47 -106.42 -14.68
C PRO A 35 6.96 -105.67 -13.44
N LEU A 36 7.35 -106.07 -12.22
CA LEU A 36 7.02 -105.32 -11.00
C LEU A 36 7.82 -104.00 -10.91
N ALA A 37 9.07 -103.98 -11.41
CA ALA A 37 9.86 -102.75 -11.44
C ALA A 37 9.25 -101.72 -12.40
N ALA A 38 8.73 -102.15 -13.56
CA ALA A 38 8.05 -101.27 -14.50
C ALA A 38 6.77 -100.63 -13.92
N ILE A 39 6.07 -101.32 -13.02
CA ILE A 39 4.93 -100.76 -12.28
C ILE A 39 5.39 -99.69 -11.28
N TRP A 40 6.50 -99.94 -10.56
CA TRP A 40 7.08 -98.95 -9.65
C TRP A 40 7.61 -97.71 -10.36
N ASP A 41 8.28 -97.86 -11.51
CA ASP A 41 8.74 -96.74 -12.34
C ASP A 41 7.55 -95.87 -12.82
N ALA A 42 6.45 -96.51 -13.26
CA ALA A 42 5.25 -95.79 -13.69
C ALA A 42 4.52 -95.07 -12.53
N ILE A 43 4.45 -95.69 -11.34
CA ILE A 43 3.91 -95.04 -10.14
C ILE A 43 4.80 -93.85 -9.74
N TYR A 44 6.13 -94.00 -9.77
CA TYR A 44 7.08 -92.94 -9.42
C TYR A 44 7.04 -91.76 -10.40
N ASP A 45 6.90 -92.02 -11.70
CA ASP A 45 6.73 -90.96 -12.71
C ASP A 45 5.40 -90.23 -12.51
N LEU A 46 4.28 -90.94 -12.30
CA LEU A 46 2.99 -90.30 -11.98
C LEU A 46 3.06 -89.45 -10.70
N GLN A 47 3.76 -89.93 -9.67
CA GLN A 47 3.99 -89.17 -8.44
C GLN A 47 4.82 -87.90 -8.72
N THR A 48 5.80 -88.01 -9.62
CA THR A 48 6.66 -86.89 -10.04
C THR A 48 5.88 -85.88 -10.89
N GLN A 49 5.01 -86.33 -11.80
CA GLN A 49 4.10 -85.46 -12.55
C GLN A 49 3.15 -84.71 -11.61
N ILE A 50 2.52 -85.41 -10.65
CA ILE A 50 1.63 -84.80 -9.65
C ILE A 50 2.36 -83.74 -8.81
N ASN A 51 3.57 -84.03 -8.33
CA ASN A 51 4.39 -83.08 -7.58
C ASN A 51 4.78 -81.83 -8.40
N ASN A 52 4.80 -81.93 -9.74
CA ASN A 52 5.12 -80.83 -10.65
C ASN A 52 3.87 -80.04 -11.12
N ILE A 53 2.65 -80.42 -10.72
CA ILE A 53 1.44 -79.61 -10.97
C ILE A 53 1.49 -78.37 -10.06
N GLN A 54 2.05 -77.29 -10.60
CA GLN A 54 2.03 -75.97 -9.97
C GLN A 54 0.57 -75.50 -9.81
N LEU A 55 0.06 -75.51 -8.58
CA LEU A 55 -1.21 -74.85 -8.22
C LEU A 55 -1.00 -73.34 -8.17
N ILE A 56 -0.76 -72.72 -9.32
CA ILE A 56 -0.59 -71.26 -9.45
C ILE A 56 -1.93 -70.58 -9.13
N PRO A 57 -2.04 -69.77 -8.07
CA PRO A 57 -3.21 -68.93 -7.87
C PRO A 57 -3.31 -67.93 -9.02
N GLY A 58 -4.52 -67.67 -9.53
CA GLY A 58 -4.71 -66.68 -10.59
C GLY A 58 -4.11 -65.33 -10.20
N PRO A 59 -3.54 -64.56 -11.17
CA PRO A 59 -2.89 -63.30 -10.87
C PRO A 59 -3.83 -62.37 -10.10
N ALA A 60 -3.29 -61.70 -9.08
CA ALA A 60 -4.06 -60.76 -8.27
C ALA A 60 -4.75 -59.73 -9.17
N GLY A 61 -6.04 -59.47 -8.92
CA GLY A 61 -6.80 -58.49 -9.69
C GLY A 61 -6.13 -57.11 -9.64
N PRO A 62 -6.24 -56.31 -10.71
CA PRO A 62 -5.61 -54.99 -10.76
C PRO A 62 -6.08 -54.14 -9.59
N GLN A 63 -5.14 -53.43 -8.95
CA GLN A 63 -5.46 -52.53 -7.85
C GLN A 63 -6.51 -51.51 -8.31
N GLY A 64 -7.56 -51.35 -7.50
CA GLY A 64 -8.65 -50.41 -7.80
C GLY A 64 -8.14 -48.98 -8.01
N PRO A 65 -8.82 -48.17 -8.84
CA PRO A 65 -8.38 -46.81 -9.13
C PRO A 65 -8.25 -45.99 -7.84
N ILE A 66 -7.17 -45.21 -7.75
CA ILE A 66 -6.96 -44.29 -6.64
C ILE A 66 -8.16 -43.33 -6.57
N GLY A 67 -8.76 -43.21 -5.39
CA GLY A 67 -9.88 -42.31 -5.16
C GLY A 67 -9.52 -40.87 -5.55
N GLY A 68 -10.43 -40.20 -6.26
CA GLY A 68 -10.21 -38.82 -6.71
C GLY A 68 -9.92 -37.88 -5.54
N LEU A 69 -9.14 -36.82 -5.81
CA LEU A 69 -8.91 -35.75 -4.84
C LEU A 69 -10.25 -35.22 -4.31
N GLY A 70 -10.35 -35.08 -2.99
CA GLY A 70 -11.54 -34.52 -2.34
C GLY A 70 -11.83 -33.10 -2.84
N PRO A 71 -13.11 -32.66 -2.80
CA PRO A 71 -13.48 -31.32 -3.23
C PRO A 71 -12.72 -30.27 -2.40
N MET A 72 -12.33 -29.18 -3.06
CA MET A 72 -11.72 -28.04 -2.37
C MET A 72 -12.67 -27.51 -1.30
N GLY A 73 -12.14 -27.24 -0.10
CA GLY A 73 -12.94 -26.75 1.03
C GLY A 73 -13.65 -25.43 0.70
N PRO A 74 -14.78 -25.13 1.37
CA PRO A 74 -15.50 -23.88 1.17
C PRO A 74 -14.60 -22.68 1.47
N GLN A 75 -14.78 -21.60 0.72
CA GLN A 75 -14.11 -20.33 0.98
C GLN A 75 -14.43 -19.86 2.42
N GLY A 76 -13.41 -19.39 3.13
CA GLY A 76 -13.58 -18.85 4.48
C GLY A 76 -14.54 -17.65 4.51
N PRO A 77 -15.19 -17.38 5.66
CA PRO A 77 -16.09 -16.24 5.79
C PRO A 77 -15.36 -14.92 5.51
N ALA A 78 -16.10 -13.92 5.02
CA ALA A 78 -15.58 -12.58 4.88
C ALA A 78 -15.09 -12.03 6.23
N GLY A 79 -13.98 -11.29 6.22
CA GLY A 79 -13.46 -10.62 7.41
C GLY A 79 -14.49 -9.63 7.97
N ALA A 80 -14.48 -9.45 9.29
CA ALA A 80 -15.34 -8.47 9.95
C ALA A 80 -15.06 -7.06 9.39
N GLN A 81 -16.12 -6.26 9.22
CA GLN A 81 -16.00 -4.86 8.84
C GLN A 81 -15.15 -4.12 9.90
N GLY A 82 -14.20 -3.31 9.45
CA GLY A 82 -13.38 -2.48 10.33
C GLY A 82 -14.24 -1.49 11.15
N PRO A 83 -13.77 -1.06 12.33
CA PRO A 83 -14.50 -0.09 13.13
C PRO A 83 -14.74 1.21 12.35
N GLN A 84 -15.89 1.83 12.56
CA GLN A 84 -16.16 3.16 12.06
C GLN A 84 -15.14 4.15 12.65
N GLY A 85 -14.57 5.01 11.82
CA GLY A 85 -13.66 6.07 12.28
C GLY A 85 -14.36 7.00 13.26
N ILE A 86 -13.61 7.52 14.24
CA ILE A 86 -14.14 8.50 15.20
C ILE A 86 -14.67 9.73 14.45
N GLN A 87 -15.81 10.25 14.91
CA GLN A 87 -16.31 11.53 14.43
C GLN A 87 -15.37 12.62 14.95
N GLY A 88 -14.84 13.46 14.05
CA GLY A 88 -14.03 14.62 14.43
C GLY A 88 -14.82 15.58 15.33
N GLU A 89 -14.12 16.21 16.28
CA GLU A 89 -14.76 17.11 17.24
C GLU A 89 -15.42 18.32 16.53
N LEU A 90 -16.55 18.77 17.08
CA LEU A 90 -17.29 19.89 16.50
C LEU A 90 -16.52 21.20 16.75
N GLY A 91 -15.91 21.72 15.69
CA GLY A 91 -15.14 22.97 15.73
C GLY A 91 -15.91 24.12 16.37
N GLN A 92 -15.37 24.66 17.46
CA GLN A 92 -16.04 25.73 18.22
C GLN A 92 -16.16 26.98 17.33
N THR A 93 -17.39 27.35 17.01
CA THR A 93 -17.71 28.53 16.22
C THR A 93 -18.15 29.65 17.15
N ILE A 94 -17.37 30.74 17.21
CA ILE A 94 -17.73 31.97 17.92
C ILE A 94 -17.84 33.09 16.89
N GLY A 95 -18.96 33.79 16.85
CA GLY A 95 -19.17 34.87 15.88
C GLY A 95 -20.48 35.60 16.09
N GLY A 96 -20.59 36.77 15.47
CA GLY A 96 -21.74 37.64 15.63
C GLY A 96 -21.74 38.83 14.68
N ASN A 97 -22.79 39.64 14.80
CA ASN A 97 -22.86 40.96 14.19
C ASN A 97 -22.10 41.95 15.08
N ILE A 98 -21.04 42.53 14.54
CA ILE A 98 -20.12 43.42 15.24
C ILE A 98 -20.54 44.88 15.06
N LEU A 99 -20.85 45.31 13.83
CA LEU A 99 -21.43 46.63 13.57
C LEU A 99 -22.63 46.55 12.62
N ASN A 100 -23.78 46.98 13.13
CA ASN A 100 -25.00 47.11 12.33
C ASN A 100 -24.90 48.23 11.29
N TYR A 101 -24.41 49.41 11.70
CA TYR A 101 -24.25 50.60 10.87
C TYR A 101 -23.25 51.56 11.53
N THR A 102 -22.27 52.08 10.77
CA THR A 102 -21.33 53.11 11.25
C THR A 102 -20.79 53.93 10.08
N ASN A 103 -20.68 55.25 10.25
CA ASN A 103 -19.88 56.10 9.37
C ASN A 103 -18.44 56.12 9.89
N ILE A 104 -17.47 55.85 9.01
CA ILE A 104 -16.04 55.72 9.37
C ILE A 104 -15.34 57.08 9.33
N GLY A 105 -15.84 57.99 8.48
CA GLY A 105 -15.17 59.25 8.17
C GLY A 105 -13.71 59.02 7.76
N THR A 106 -12.84 59.96 8.17
CA THR A 106 -11.39 59.90 7.97
C THR A 106 -10.65 59.09 9.04
N ALA A 107 -11.35 58.34 9.91
CA ALA A 107 -10.75 57.65 11.04
C ALA A 107 -10.52 56.16 10.73
N SER A 108 -9.31 55.67 11.01
CA SER A 108 -9.04 54.23 11.08
C SER A 108 -9.32 53.73 12.49
N GLY A 109 -10.03 52.61 12.64
CA GLY A 109 -10.50 52.17 13.95
C GLY A 109 -10.97 50.72 14.04
N GLU A 110 -10.94 50.20 15.26
CA GLU A 110 -11.58 48.93 15.63
C GLU A 110 -13.09 49.04 15.42
N MET A 111 -13.66 48.01 14.82
CA MET A 111 -15.11 47.83 14.65
C MET A 111 -15.68 46.96 15.78
N GLY A 112 -14.88 46.02 16.25
CA GLY A 112 -15.08 45.14 17.39
C GLY A 112 -14.31 43.84 17.19
N SER A 113 -14.44 42.91 18.14
CA SER A 113 -13.57 41.74 18.24
C SER A 113 -14.31 40.42 18.48
N VAL A 114 -13.62 39.31 18.18
CA VAL A 114 -14.01 37.95 18.59
C VAL A 114 -12.82 37.31 19.30
N SER A 115 -13.04 36.87 20.54
CA SER A 115 -12.07 36.07 21.30
C SER A 115 -12.45 34.59 21.26
N ILE A 116 -11.46 33.71 21.20
CA ILE A 116 -11.64 32.26 21.27
C ILE A 116 -10.52 31.64 22.12
N THR A 117 -10.88 30.74 23.03
CA THR A 117 -9.94 30.00 23.87
C THR A 117 -9.77 28.60 23.30
N ALA A 118 -8.59 28.29 22.79
CA ALA A 118 -8.32 27.00 22.16
C ALA A 118 -8.26 25.88 23.22
N PRO A 119 -9.07 24.80 23.12
CA PRO A 119 -9.02 23.69 24.08
C PRO A 119 -7.81 22.78 23.87
N THR A 120 -7.31 22.69 22.64
CA THR A 120 -6.12 21.95 22.20
C THR A 120 -5.33 22.81 21.23
N ASP A 121 -4.14 22.36 20.84
CA ASP A 121 -3.44 22.93 19.70
C ASP A 121 -4.33 22.76 18.44
N GLY A 122 -4.32 23.76 17.57
CA GLY A 122 -5.20 23.78 16.40
C GLY A 122 -5.01 24.99 15.50
N LYS A 123 -6.00 25.23 14.64
CA LYS A 123 -6.09 26.42 13.79
C LYS A 123 -7.44 27.10 13.98
N VAL A 124 -7.44 28.43 13.95
CA VAL A 124 -8.66 29.24 13.87
C VAL A 124 -8.78 29.82 12.47
N HIS A 125 -9.89 29.58 11.79
CA HIS A 125 -10.27 30.30 10.58
C HIS A 125 -11.19 31.46 10.97
N ILE A 126 -10.75 32.68 10.74
CA ILE A 126 -11.53 33.90 10.92
C ILE A 126 -12.06 34.33 9.56
N THR A 127 -13.37 34.56 9.47
CA THR A 127 -14.03 35.20 8.33
C THR A 127 -14.70 36.48 8.81
N LEU A 128 -14.36 37.60 8.18
CA LEU A 128 -14.94 38.92 8.40
C LEU A 128 -15.68 39.38 7.15
N THR A 129 -16.94 39.79 7.28
CA THR A 129 -17.83 40.15 6.17
C THR A 129 -18.57 41.45 6.43
N GLY A 130 -18.95 42.19 5.38
CA GLY A 130 -19.78 43.40 5.51
C GLY A 130 -20.20 44.00 4.17
N TYR A 131 -20.93 45.12 4.23
CA TYR A 131 -21.31 45.91 3.05
C TYR A 131 -20.85 47.36 3.20
N VAL A 132 -20.14 47.87 2.20
CA VAL A 132 -19.65 49.25 2.14
C VAL A 132 -20.50 50.08 1.18
N TYR A 133 -20.95 51.24 1.65
CA TYR A 133 -21.41 52.35 0.82
C TYR A 133 -20.25 53.32 0.63
N ILE A 134 -20.02 53.76 -0.61
CA ILE A 134 -18.97 54.71 -0.99
C ILE A 134 -19.58 55.81 -1.87
N SER A 135 -19.40 57.09 -1.50
CA SER A 135 -19.88 58.26 -2.28
C SER A 135 -18.78 59.24 -2.71
N PHE A 136 -17.50 58.91 -2.48
CA PHE A 136 -16.34 59.71 -2.86
C PHE A 136 -15.21 58.81 -3.42
N ASN A 137 -14.33 59.40 -4.23
CA ASN A 137 -13.19 58.71 -4.83
C ASN A 137 -12.00 58.64 -3.85
N SER A 138 -12.03 57.70 -2.92
CA SER A 138 -10.82 57.27 -2.18
C SER A 138 -10.96 55.80 -1.74
N ALA A 139 -9.84 55.20 -1.32
CA ALA A 139 -9.78 53.81 -0.89
C ALA A 139 -10.30 53.62 0.54
N VAL A 140 -10.89 52.45 0.78
CA VAL A 140 -11.18 51.90 2.11
C VAL A 140 -10.49 50.54 2.23
N TRP A 141 -9.98 50.22 3.40
CA TRP A 141 -9.41 48.92 3.75
C TRP A 141 -10.25 48.29 4.86
N PHE A 142 -10.54 47.00 4.72
CA PHE A 142 -11.40 46.24 5.63
C PHE A 142 -10.76 44.88 5.90
N GLY A 143 -10.45 44.57 7.16
CA GLY A 143 -9.55 43.46 7.46
C GLY A 143 -9.48 43.06 8.92
N ILE A 144 -8.59 42.10 9.18
CA ILE A 144 -8.46 41.37 10.44
C ILE A 144 -7.04 41.59 11.01
N GLY A 145 -6.94 41.79 12.32
CA GLY A 145 -5.67 41.82 13.04
C GLY A 145 -5.74 41.13 14.40
N THR A 146 -4.58 40.89 15.02
CA THR A 146 -4.46 40.52 16.45
C THR A 146 -4.42 41.75 17.37
N SER A 147 -4.34 42.96 16.80
CA SER A 147 -4.44 44.24 17.52
C SER A 147 -5.62 45.08 17.03
N ALA A 148 -6.25 45.81 17.96
CA ALA A 148 -7.26 46.85 17.71
C ALA A 148 -6.77 48.07 16.89
N THR A 149 -5.56 48.02 16.32
CA THR A 149 -4.86 49.14 15.67
C THR A 149 -4.19 48.78 14.33
N SER A 150 -4.27 47.52 13.88
CA SER A 150 -3.47 47.01 12.75
C SER A 150 -4.20 45.96 11.92
N TYR A 151 -3.72 45.75 10.69
CA TYR A 151 -4.09 44.66 9.79
C TYR A 151 -2.94 43.63 9.69
N ASP A 152 -2.55 43.05 10.82
CA ASP A 152 -1.41 42.12 10.87
C ASP A 152 -1.72 40.70 10.35
N LEU A 153 -3.00 40.37 10.07
CA LEU A 153 -3.40 39.07 9.54
C LEU A 153 -3.85 39.11 8.07
N ASP A 154 -4.88 39.91 7.74
CA ASP A 154 -5.39 40.05 6.36
C ASP A 154 -6.11 41.40 6.16
N TYR A 155 -6.19 41.89 4.92
CA TYR A 155 -7.08 42.97 4.55
C TYR A 155 -7.56 42.91 3.10
N THR A 156 -8.79 43.36 2.89
CA THR A 156 -9.38 43.63 1.58
C THR A 156 -9.34 45.12 1.25
N LEU A 157 -8.80 45.46 0.08
CA LEU A 157 -8.92 46.80 -0.50
C LEU A 157 -10.28 46.95 -1.18
N VAL A 158 -11.09 47.88 -0.69
CA VAL A 158 -12.34 48.31 -1.31
C VAL A 158 -12.04 49.41 -2.32
N THR A 159 -12.43 49.20 -3.58
CA THR A 159 -11.91 49.97 -4.71
C THR A 159 -12.34 51.45 -4.73
N SER A 160 -11.50 52.29 -5.32
CA SER A 160 -11.69 53.74 -5.44
C SER A 160 -12.38 54.08 -6.77
N PRO A 161 -13.63 54.57 -6.78
CA PRO A 161 -14.36 54.85 -8.02
C PRO A 161 -13.78 56.08 -8.74
N THR A 162 -13.18 55.87 -9.90
CA THR A 162 -12.39 56.90 -10.62
C THR A 162 -13.18 58.11 -11.14
N SER A 163 -14.50 58.07 -11.13
CA SER A 163 -15.38 59.17 -11.53
C SER A 163 -15.54 60.21 -10.43
N SER A 164 -15.05 61.43 -10.65
CA SER A 164 -15.23 62.61 -9.78
C SER A 164 -16.66 63.20 -9.77
N SER A 165 -17.65 62.42 -10.21
CA SER A 165 -19.06 62.78 -10.30
C SER A 165 -19.71 62.81 -8.92
N VAL A 166 -19.65 63.98 -8.27
CA VAL A 166 -20.28 64.28 -6.98
C VAL A 166 -21.73 63.77 -6.93
N GLY A 167 -22.03 62.92 -5.95
CA GLY A 167 -23.35 62.28 -5.78
C GLY A 167 -23.49 60.88 -6.39
N THR A 168 -22.45 60.34 -7.04
CA THR A 168 -22.44 58.92 -7.46
C THR A 168 -22.20 58.02 -6.26
N VAL A 169 -23.00 56.96 -6.12
CA VAL A 169 -22.96 56.03 -4.98
C VAL A 169 -22.62 54.62 -5.46
N PHE A 170 -21.71 53.97 -4.75
CA PHE A 170 -21.29 52.59 -5.01
C PHE A 170 -21.54 51.72 -3.78
N TYR A 171 -21.94 50.47 -4.02
CA TYR A 171 -22.16 49.46 -2.99
C TYR A 171 -21.25 48.27 -3.25
N TYR A 172 -20.47 47.86 -2.24
CA TYR A 172 -19.54 46.73 -2.32
C TYR A 172 -19.78 45.75 -1.17
N SER A 173 -19.94 44.47 -1.49
CA SER A 173 -19.76 43.38 -0.51
C SER A 173 -18.28 43.17 -0.25
N VAL A 174 -17.86 43.07 1.00
CA VAL A 174 -16.46 42.88 1.40
C VAL A 174 -16.31 41.67 2.31
N THR A 175 -15.23 40.91 2.08
CA THR A 175 -14.90 39.70 2.84
C THR A 175 -13.39 39.58 2.98
N SER A 176 -12.90 39.55 4.21
CA SER A 176 -11.50 39.28 4.57
C SER A 176 -11.43 37.97 5.35
N GLN A 177 -10.36 37.20 5.18
CA GLN A 177 -10.20 35.87 5.77
C GLN A 177 -8.76 35.62 6.23
N ALA A 178 -8.61 35.10 7.44
CA ALA A 178 -7.32 34.74 8.02
C ALA A 178 -7.39 33.33 8.63
N VAL A 179 -6.30 32.57 8.54
CA VAL A 179 -6.14 31.30 9.27
C VAL A 179 -4.91 31.44 10.16
N VAL A 180 -5.07 31.19 11.46
CA VAL A 180 -4.05 31.41 12.48
C VAL A 180 -3.88 30.14 13.31
N ASP A 181 -2.64 29.70 13.49
CA ASP A 181 -2.29 28.63 14.42
C ASP A 181 -2.45 29.08 15.87
N VAL A 182 -2.99 28.20 16.73
CA VAL A 182 -3.27 28.51 18.14
C VAL A 182 -2.84 27.36 19.05
N ASP A 183 -2.21 27.71 20.18
CA ASP A 183 -1.73 26.74 21.18
C ASP A 183 -2.79 26.45 22.24
N ALA A 184 -2.79 25.24 22.81
CA ALA A 184 -3.73 24.80 23.82
C ALA A 184 -3.79 25.75 25.04
N GLY A 185 -5.00 26.09 25.47
CA GLY A 185 -5.28 26.98 26.60
C GLY A 185 -5.08 28.48 26.31
N THR A 186 -4.65 28.87 25.11
CA THR A 186 -4.48 30.29 24.76
C THR A 186 -5.81 30.93 24.33
N THR A 187 -6.07 32.14 24.83
CA THR A 187 -7.20 32.97 24.41
C THR A 187 -6.72 33.97 23.36
N ASN A 188 -7.03 33.69 22.10
CA ASN A 188 -6.66 34.53 20.97
C ASN A 188 -7.82 35.49 20.67
N THR A 189 -7.52 36.76 20.45
CA THR A 189 -8.52 37.79 20.13
C THR A 189 -8.23 38.39 18.77
N PHE A 190 -9.22 38.34 17.91
CA PHE A 190 -9.16 38.85 16.54
C PHE A 190 -10.03 40.09 16.44
N TYR A 191 -9.52 41.11 15.76
CA TYR A 191 -10.11 42.43 15.65
C TYR A 191 -10.55 42.68 14.23
N ALA A 192 -11.82 43.06 14.05
CA ALA A 192 -12.31 43.64 12.82
C ALA A 192 -11.90 45.11 12.77
N TYR A 193 -11.15 45.52 11.75
CA TYR A 193 -10.60 46.86 11.63
C TYR A 193 -10.90 47.48 10.26
N THR A 194 -11.06 48.80 10.24
CA THR A 194 -11.35 49.57 9.02
C THR A 194 -10.54 50.86 8.98
N SER A 195 -10.23 51.33 7.76
CA SER A 195 -9.43 52.53 7.49
C SER A 195 -9.86 53.12 6.15
N GLY A 196 -9.94 54.44 6.03
CA GLY A 196 -10.38 55.10 4.80
C GLY A 196 -9.80 56.50 4.66
N SER A 197 -9.47 56.89 3.42
CA SER A 197 -8.75 58.13 3.11
C SER A 197 -9.66 59.29 2.67
N GLY A 198 -10.79 59.49 3.33
CA GLY A 198 -11.76 60.54 3.00
C GLY A 198 -12.98 60.55 3.93
N ASN A 199 -14.09 61.15 3.48
CA ASN A 199 -15.38 61.08 4.17
C ASN A 199 -16.41 60.35 3.31
N GLY A 200 -17.57 59.99 3.89
CA GLY A 200 -18.70 59.40 3.14
C GLY A 200 -18.70 57.88 2.99
N TYR A 201 -17.89 57.16 3.79
CA TYR A 201 -17.94 55.70 3.88
C TYR A 201 -18.86 55.26 5.01
N TYR A 202 -19.78 54.34 4.70
CA TYR A 202 -20.65 53.74 5.69
C TYR A 202 -20.58 52.21 5.58
N LEU A 203 -20.28 51.54 6.69
CA LEU A 203 -20.31 50.08 6.79
C LEU A 203 -21.63 49.61 7.41
N TYR A 204 -22.17 48.52 6.87
CA TYR A 204 -23.44 47.92 7.27
C TYR A 204 -23.31 46.40 7.48
N ASN A 205 -24.06 45.87 8.45
CA ASN A 205 -24.22 44.43 8.71
C ASN A 205 -22.90 43.66 8.82
N VAL A 206 -21.90 44.25 9.48
CA VAL A 206 -20.55 43.70 9.58
C VAL A 206 -20.55 42.55 10.57
N LYS A 207 -20.11 41.37 10.13
CA LYS A 207 -20.10 40.14 10.91
C LYS A 207 -18.74 39.50 10.87
N MET A 208 -18.25 39.06 12.02
CA MET A 208 -17.05 38.24 12.12
C MET A 208 -17.38 36.91 12.79
N SER A 209 -16.77 35.84 12.30
CA SER A 209 -16.85 34.50 12.86
C SER A 209 -15.47 33.87 12.86
N ALA A 210 -15.05 33.37 14.03
CA ALA A 210 -13.92 32.49 14.22
C ALA A 210 -14.42 31.05 14.37
N VAL A 211 -13.82 30.12 13.64
CA VAL A 211 -14.06 28.67 13.76
C VAL A 211 -12.75 28.00 14.14
N PHE A 212 -12.73 27.36 15.31
CA PHE A 212 -11.59 26.54 15.75
C PHE A 212 -11.66 25.14 15.13
N TYR A 213 -10.50 24.64 14.72
CA TYR A 213 -10.27 23.27 14.25
C TYR A 213 -9.10 22.68 15.06
N PRO A 214 -9.29 21.60 15.83
CA PRO A 214 -8.18 20.90 16.47
C PRO A 214 -7.27 20.24 15.41
N ASN A 215 -5.98 20.11 15.75
CA ASN A 215 -4.97 19.40 14.93
C ASN A 215 -5.06 17.86 15.08
#